data_AF-R0JU27-F1
#
_entry.id   AF-R0JU27-F1
#
_cell.length_a   1.000
_cell.length_b   1.000
_cell.length_c   1.000
_cell.angle_alpha   90.00
_cell.angle_beta   90.00
_cell.angle_gamma   90.00
#
_symmetry.space_group_name_H-M   'P 1'
#
loop_
_entity.id
_entity.type
_entity.pdbx_description
1 polymer ?
#
loop_
_entity_poly.entity_id
_entity_poly.type
_entity_poly.pdbx_seq_one_letter_code
_entity_poly.pdbx_strand_id
1 'polypeptide(L)'
;MCGPGVSTEPKSQAGGGQEAPLFLLFLDCVWQLSRQFPFSLEFGESLLLALFDNAYASDYGTFLCNNEKERRVLGDASRRSRRCLCKVKENTHSLWAWLNQPEEKKKYLNPLYSHNPLVIWPSVEPQSIQLWQGLFFRWIRPSQYLDEARAEMQRLVEANEAPAKESAGSRLSRSQRGACQGEHREQAEPVALRPRHPDGERKMSSSMGTSVLAITSPSL
;
A
#
# COMPACT_ATOMS: atom_id res chain seq x y z
N MET A 1 19.19 74.43 4.67
CA MET A 1 19.74 73.20 5.28
C MET A 1 18.72 72.09 5.08
N CYS A 2 18.93 71.23 4.08
CA CYS A 2 18.11 70.03 3.87
C CYS A 2 19.04 68.83 3.96
N GLY A 3 18.73 67.89 4.86
CA GLY A 3 19.55 66.70 5.14
C GLY A 3 19.49 65.66 4.01
N PRO A 4 20.44 64.71 3.98
CA PRO A 4 20.57 63.74 2.91
C PRO A 4 19.45 62.69 2.97
N GLY A 5 18.82 62.44 1.81
CA GLY A 5 17.83 61.39 1.63
C GLY A 5 18.44 60.01 1.83
N VAL A 6 17.83 59.22 2.72
CA VAL A 6 18.08 57.78 2.79
C VAL A 6 17.14 57.12 1.77
N SER A 7 17.68 56.82 0.59
CA SER A 7 17.07 55.88 -0.33
C SER A 7 17.37 54.48 0.19
N THR A 8 16.52 53.95 1.07
CA THR A 8 16.52 52.51 1.36
C THR A 8 15.49 51.86 0.46
N GLU A 9 16.00 51.20 -0.58
CA GLU A 9 15.25 50.39 -1.53
C GLU A 9 14.29 49.41 -0.83
N PRO A 10 13.14 49.07 -1.45
CA PRO A 10 12.34 47.96 -0.98
C PRO A 10 13.16 46.68 -1.17
N LYS A 11 13.61 46.08 -0.06
CA LYS A 11 14.07 44.68 -0.06
C LYS A 11 12.92 43.83 -0.56
N SER A 12 13.00 43.42 -1.82
CA SER A 12 12.23 42.29 -2.35
C SER A 12 12.68 41.03 -1.62
N GLN A 13 12.12 40.77 -0.44
CA GLN A 13 12.15 39.42 0.14
C GLN A 13 11.19 38.54 -0.68
N ALA A 14 11.65 38.11 -1.85
CA ALA A 14 11.16 36.88 -2.46
C ALA A 14 11.74 35.70 -1.66
N GLY A 15 11.29 35.54 -0.41
CA GLY A 15 11.61 34.40 0.45
C GLY A 15 10.58 33.30 0.25
N GLY A 16 10.52 32.70 -0.94
CA GLY A 16 9.48 31.71 -1.30
C GLY A 16 10.01 30.44 -1.94
N GLY A 17 11.27 30.06 -1.67
CA GLY A 17 11.96 29.00 -2.41
C GLY A 17 12.14 27.66 -1.67
N GLN A 18 11.64 27.51 -0.44
CA GLN A 18 11.89 26.31 0.37
C GLN A 18 10.66 25.42 0.59
N GLU A 19 9.53 25.75 -0.03
CA GLU A 19 8.29 24.98 0.12
C GLU A 19 7.97 24.29 -1.21
N ALA A 20 8.11 22.96 -1.21
CA ALA A 20 7.72 22.11 -2.33
C ALA A 20 6.78 21.00 -1.81
N PRO A 21 5.71 20.65 -2.54
CA PRO A 21 4.73 19.64 -2.12
C PRO A 21 5.27 18.21 -2.30
N LEU A 22 6.52 17.94 -1.91
CA LEU A 22 7.20 16.67 -2.17
C LEU A 22 6.48 15.48 -1.52
N PHE A 23 6.00 15.67 -0.28
CA PHE A 23 5.26 14.63 0.41
C PHE A 23 3.89 14.37 -0.25
N LEU A 24 3.20 15.42 -0.69
CA LEU A 24 1.95 15.28 -1.44
C LEU A 24 2.18 14.55 -2.78
N LEU A 25 3.22 14.90 -3.52
CA LEU A 25 3.58 14.22 -4.77
C LEU A 25 3.90 12.74 -4.54
N PHE A 26 4.59 12.42 -3.45
CA PHE A 26 4.81 11.04 -3.03
C PHE A 26 3.49 10.31 -2.77
N LEU A 27 2.55 10.93 -2.04
CA LEU A 27 1.24 10.33 -1.79
C LEU A 27 0.43 10.13 -3.07
N ASP A 28 0.48 11.08 -4.02
CA ASP A 28 -0.17 10.93 -5.33
C ASP A 28 0.41 9.73 -6.08
N CYS A 29 1.74 9.59 -6.15
CA CYS A 29 2.38 8.41 -6.74
C CYS A 29 1.91 7.09 -6.10
N VAL A 30 1.77 7.04 -4.77
CA VAL A 30 1.25 5.86 -4.07
C VAL A 30 -0.23 5.61 -4.41
N TRP A 31 -1.03 6.66 -4.57
CA TRP A 31 -2.42 6.56 -5.04
C TRP A 31 -2.50 6.06 -6.49
N GLN A 32 -1.58 6.48 -7.38
CA GLN A 32 -1.51 5.92 -8.74
C GLN A 32 -1.21 4.41 -8.69
N LEU A 33 -0.31 3.98 -7.80
CA LEU A 33 -0.01 2.56 -7.61
C LEU A 33 -1.22 1.77 -7.11
N SER A 34 -1.95 2.28 -6.13
CA SER A 34 -3.14 1.60 -5.59
C SER A 34 -4.22 1.42 -6.66
N ARG A 35 -4.36 2.39 -7.57
CA ARG A 35 -5.30 2.30 -8.69
C ARG A 35 -4.89 1.30 -9.76
N GLN A 36 -3.61 1.24 -10.12
CA GLN A 36 -3.13 0.28 -11.11
C GLN A 36 -3.10 -1.15 -10.55
N PHE A 37 -2.94 -1.30 -9.23
CA PHE A 37 -2.83 -2.60 -8.55
C PHE A 37 -3.77 -2.69 -7.32
N PRO A 38 -5.10 -2.77 -7.54
CA PRO A 38 -6.11 -2.66 -6.47
C PRO A 38 -6.03 -3.75 -5.39
N PHE A 39 -5.36 -4.88 -5.66
CA PHE A 39 -5.23 -5.99 -4.71
C PHE A 39 -3.87 -6.01 -3.97
N SER A 40 -2.89 -5.22 -4.40
CA SER A 40 -1.49 -5.40 -3.94
C SER A 40 -1.12 -4.59 -2.70
N LEU A 41 -1.91 -3.57 -2.34
CA LEU A 41 -1.66 -2.71 -1.18
C LEU A 41 -2.66 -3.01 -0.06
N GLU A 42 -2.15 -3.18 1.16
CA GLU A 42 -2.96 -3.45 2.37
C GLU A 42 -3.82 -2.26 2.78
N PHE A 43 -3.36 -1.04 2.48
CA PHE A 43 -4.07 0.19 2.81
C PHE A 43 -4.82 0.77 1.61
N GLY A 44 -5.93 1.43 1.89
CA GLY A 44 -6.75 2.15 0.91
C GLY A 44 -6.46 3.64 0.83
N GLU A 45 -7.21 4.33 -0.03
CA GLU A 45 -7.11 5.78 -0.24
C GLU A 45 -7.34 6.60 1.04
N SER A 46 -8.19 6.13 1.97
CA SER A 46 -8.42 6.85 3.23
C SER A 46 -7.16 7.03 4.07
N LEU A 47 -6.21 6.09 4.01
CA LEU A 47 -4.95 6.25 4.73
C LEU A 47 -4.14 7.40 4.15
N LEU A 48 -4.09 7.49 2.82
CA LEU A 48 -3.34 8.53 2.11
C LEU A 48 -3.94 9.91 2.38
N LEU A 49 -5.27 10.03 2.39
CA LEU A 49 -5.96 11.26 2.78
C LEU A 49 -5.68 11.64 4.24
N ALA A 50 -5.70 10.67 5.17
CA ALA A 50 -5.38 10.92 6.57
C ALA A 50 -3.92 11.35 6.76
N LEU A 51 -2.98 10.77 6.02
CA LEU A 51 -1.57 11.16 6.02
C LEU A 51 -1.38 12.57 5.45
N PHE A 52 -2.11 12.90 4.38
CA PHE A 52 -2.11 14.25 3.81
C PHE A 52 -2.61 15.27 4.83
N ASP A 53 -3.79 15.05 5.42
CA ASP A 53 -4.37 15.98 6.40
C ASP A 53 -3.40 16.19 7.57
N ASN A 54 -2.83 15.11 8.11
CA ASN A 54 -1.85 15.17 9.20
C ASN A 54 -0.45 15.67 8.81
N ALA A 55 -0.12 15.82 7.53
CA ALA A 55 1.16 16.43 7.14
C ALA A 55 1.08 17.96 7.18
N TYR A 56 -0.09 18.52 6.90
CA TYR A 56 -0.32 19.98 6.85
C TYR A 56 -0.94 20.53 8.14
N ALA A 57 -1.80 19.77 8.79
CA ALA A 57 -2.43 20.13 10.06
C ALA A 57 -2.57 18.87 10.93
N SER A 58 -1.78 18.79 12.01
CA SER A 58 -1.75 17.60 12.85
C SER A 58 -1.74 17.92 14.33
N ASP A 59 -2.40 17.05 15.08
CA ASP A 59 -2.27 16.95 16.53
C ASP A 59 -1.07 16.07 16.94
N TYR A 60 -0.35 15.49 15.96
CA TYR A 60 0.75 14.56 16.19
C TYR A 60 2.12 15.16 15.84
N GLY A 61 3.17 14.68 16.51
CA GLY A 61 4.54 15.11 16.23
C GLY A 61 5.21 14.41 15.05
N THR A 62 4.49 13.58 14.30
CA THR A 62 5.09 12.65 13.33
C THR A 62 5.78 13.37 12.16
N PHE A 63 5.19 14.48 11.70
CA PHE A 63 5.70 15.30 10.60
C PHE A 63 6.38 16.59 11.04
N LEU A 64 6.66 16.75 12.34
CA LEU A 64 7.39 17.90 12.86
C LEU A 64 8.91 17.74 12.70
N CYS A 65 9.57 18.90 12.59
CA CYS A 65 11.02 19.09 12.42
C CYS A 65 11.57 18.67 11.04
N ASN A 66 12.74 19.20 10.66
CA ASN A 66 13.35 18.94 9.36
C ASN A 66 14.33 17.76 9.36
N ASN A 67 14.78 17.33 10.54
CA ASN A 67 15.70 16.21 10.70
C ASN A 67 15.57 15.56 12.09
N GLU A 68 16.10 14.35 12.22
CA GLU A 68 16.06 13.58 13.47
C GLU A 68 16.88 14.22 14.60
N LYS A 69 17.90 15.05 14.27
CA LYS A 69 18.67 15.78 15.29
C LYS A 69 17.79 16.80 15.99
N GLU A 70 17.08 17.64 15.23
CA GLU A 70 16.11 18.61 15.74
C GLU A 70 15.02 17.95 16.59
N ARG A 71 14.54 16.77 16.18
CA ARG A 71 13.51 16.00 16.88
C ARG A 71 13.91 15.52 18.28
N ARG A 72 15.22 15.41 18.56
CA ARG A 72 15.78 14.86 19.81
C ARG A 72 16.24 15.93 20.81
N VAL A 73 16.32 17.20 20.43
CA VAL A 73 17.14 18.17 21.19
C VAL A 73 16.58 18.46 22.59
N LEU A 74 17.37 18.06 23.59
CA LEU A 74 17.52 18.65 24.92
C LEU A 74 18.56 19.78 24.84
N GLY A 75 18.38 20.91 25.53
CA GLY A 75 19.21 22.13 25.45
C GLY A 75 20.74 21.89 25.50
N ASP A 76 21.58 22.77 24.94
CA ASP A 76 21.75 24.16 25.37
C ASP A 76 21.39 25.20 24.30
N ALA A 77 20.56 26.16 24.74
CA ALA A 77 20.24 27.38 24.05
C ALA A 77 21.43 28.34 24.12
N SER A 78 22.47 28.09 23.31
CA SER A 78 23.49 29.11 23.03
C SER A 78 22.90 30.22 22.13
N ARG A 79 22.06 31.03 22.78
CA ARG A 79 21.72 32.45 22.67
C ARG A 79 21.39 33.14 21.35
N ARG A 80 21.30 32.49 20.18
CA ARG A 80 20.81 33.25 18.98
C ARG A 80 19.84 32.58 18.02
N SER A 81 19.55 31.28 18.13
CA SER A 81 18.59 30.65 17.21
C SER A 81 17.25 30.37 17.88
N ARG A 82 16.31 31.29 17.66
CA ARG A 82 14.93 31.27 18.10
C ARG A 82 14.19 30.16 17.32
N ARG A 83 13.80 29.06 18.00
CA ARG A 83 12.89 27.96 17.56
C ARG A 83 13.57 26.60 17.21
N CYS A 84 13.85 25.76 18.21
CA CYS A 84 13.21 24.44 18.39
C CYS A 84 13.75 23.78 19.68
N LEU A 85 12.98 23.92 20.77
CA LEU A 85 13.15 23.18 22.03
C LEU A 85 12.23 21.95 21.99
N CYS A 86 12.41 21.08 21.01
CA CYS A 86 11.38 20.10 20.67
C CYS A 86 11.83 18.67 21.00
N LYS A 87 11.50 18.23 22.22
CA LYS A 87 11.41 16.80 22.55
C LYS A 87 10.14 16.20 21.97
N VAL A 88 10.08 16.08 20.64
CA VAL A 88 8.84 15.69 19.96
C VAL A 88 8.31 14.35 20.49
N LYS A 89 9.17 13.37 20.70
CA LYS A 89 8.77 12.04 21.21
C LYS A 89 8.18 12.07 22.63
N GLU A 90 8.58 13.02 23.47
CA GLU A 90 8.09 13.12 24.85
C GLU A 90 6.89 14.06 24.97
N ASN A 91 6.81 15.07 24.12
CA ASN A 91 5.82 16.14 24.22
C ASN A 91 4.62 15.97 23.27
N THR A 92 4.68 15.00 22.36
CA THR A 92 3.62 14.78 21.36
C THR A 92 3.33 13.31 21.16
N HIS A 93 2.13 13.00 20.69
CA HIS A 93 1.76 11.65 20.32
C HIS A 93 2.21 11.31 18.88
N SER A 94 2.45 10.02 18.63
CA SER A 94 2.73 9.49 17.29
C SER A 94 1.43 9.24 16.54
N LEU A 95 1.36 9.70 15.30
CA LEU A 95 0.23 9.43 14.40
C LEU A 95 0.06 7.93 14.19
N TRP A 96 1.17 7.20 14.06
CA TRP A 96 1.15 5.75 13.89
C TRP A 96 0.62 5.00 15.10
N ALA A 97 0.76 5.56 16.31
CA ALA A 97 0.19 4.95 17.51
C ALA A 97 -1.35 5.00 17.46
N TRP A 98 -1.91 6.06 16.87
CA TRP A 98 -3.35 6.20 16.66
C TRP A 98 -3.85 5.37 15.46
N LEU A 99 -3.19 5.47 14.30
CA LEU A 99 -3.59 4.74 13.08
C LEU A 99 -3.58 3.22 13.24
N ASN A 100 -2.71 2.68 14.11
CA ASN A 100 -2.61 1.24 14.35
C ASN A 100 -3.58 0.72 15.42
N GLN A 101 -4.41 1.56 16.02
CA GLN A 101 -5.48 1.09 16.90
C GLN A 101 -6.44 0.18 16.10
N PRO A 102 -6.87 -0.98 16.62
CA PRO A 102 -7.66 -1.95 15.86
C PRO A 102 -8.93 -1.38 15.22
N GLU A 103 -9.56 -0.42 15.90
CA GLU A 103 -10.79 0.25 15.49
C GLU A 103 -10.56 1.20 14.32
N GLU A 104 -9.48 1.98 14.38
CA GLU A 104 -9.11 2.93 13.33
C GLU A 104 -8.45 2.22 12.15
N LYS A 105 -7.55 1.26 12.40
CA LYS A 105 -6.81 0.51 11.38
C LYS A 105 -7.77 -0.08 10.35
N LYS A 106 -8.88 -0.69 10.78
CA LYS A 106 -9.89 -1.30 9.88
C LYS A 106 -10.45 -0.31 8.84
N LYS A 107 -10.59 0.97 9.18
CA LYS A 107 -11.09 2.01 8.25
C LYS A 107 -10.10 2.36 7.14
N TYR A 108 -8.83 2.04 7.36
CA TYR A 108 -7.74 2.33 6.43
C TYR A 108 -7.32 1.13 5.61
N LEU A 109 -7.80 -0.08 5.95
CA LEU A 109 -7.50 -1.29 5.20
C LEU A 109 -8.28 -1.34 3.89
N ASN A 110 -7.66 -2.02 2.93
CA ASN A 110 -8.23 -2.40 1.66
C ASN A 110 -8.83 -3.81 1.78
N PRO A 111 -10.17 -3.98 1.66
CA PRO A 111 -10.78 -5.31 1.73
C PRO A 111 -10.35 -6.25 0.60
N LEU A 112 -9.90 -5.70 -0.52
CA LEU A 112 -9.43 -6.48 -1.66
C LEU A 112 -7.96 -6.89 -1.52
N TYR A 113 -7.29 -6.57 -0.41
CA TYR A 113 -5.88 -6.88 -0.27
C TYR A 113 -5.61 -8.38 -0.32
N SER A 114 -4.72 -8.77 -1.22
CA SER A 114 -4.16 -10.11 -1.33
C SER A 114 -2.64 -10.01 -1.40
N HIS A 115 -1.93 -10.87 -0.66
CA HIS A 115 -0.48 -10.84 -0.66
C HIS A 115 0.07 -11.09 -2.07
N ASN A 116 0.73 -10.08 -2.62
CA ASN A 116 1.39 -10.16 -3.92
C ASN A 116 2.92 -10.28 -3.72
N PRO A 117 3.52 -11.45 -3.99
CA PRO A 117 4.96 -11.64 -3.85
C PRO A 117 5.77 -11.09 -5.04
N LEU A 118 5.11 -10.62 -6.09
CA LEU A 118 5.76 -10.16 -7.33
C LEU A 118 6.15 -8.68 -7.26
N VAL A 119 7.18 -8.32 -8.04
CA VAL A 119 7.57 -6.92 -8.23
C VAL A 119 6.49 -6.19 -9.04
N ILE A 120 6.07 -5.03 -8.55
CA ILE A 120 5.09 -4.17 -9.21
C ILE A 120 5.81 -3.27 -10.22
N TRP A 121 5.34 -3.30 -11.47
CA TRP A 121 5.84 -2.46 -12.57
C TRP A 121 4.70 -1.58 -13.09
N PRO A 122 4.53 -0.36 -12.56
CA PRO A 122 3.43 0.51 -12.98
C PRO A 122 3.67 1.10 -14.37
N SER A 123 2.57 1.34 -15.08
CA SER A 123 2.57 2.20 -16.25
C SER A 123 2.79 3.65 -15.82
N VAL A 124 3.71 4.33 -16.52
CA VAL A 124 4.00 5.76 -16.36
C VAL A 124 3.58 6.57 -17.58
N GLU A 125 2.82 5.96 -18.49
CA GLU A 125 2.31 6.63 -19.67
C GLU A 125 1.29 7.71 -19.28
N PRO A 126 1.27 8.90 -19.94
CA PRO A 126 0.37 9.99 -19.57
C PRO A 126 -1.11 9.59 -19.51
N GLN A 127 -1.56 8.69 -20.39
CA GLN A 127 -2.93 8.16 -20.42
C GLN A 127 -3.27 7.26 -19.22
N SER A 128 -2.28 6.69 -18.55
CA SER A 128 -2.47 5.81 -17.40
C SER A 128 -2.54 6.57 -16.07
N ILE A 129 -2.04 7.81 -16.05
CA ILE A 129 -2.09 8.71 -14.91
C ILE A 129 -3.44 9.42 -14.91
N GLN A 130 -4.16 9.36 -13.79
CA GLN A 130 -5.40 10.12 -13.63
C GLN A 130 -5.25 11.12 -12.49
N LEU A 131 -6.09 12.14 -12.49
CA LEU A 131 -6.15 13.09 -11.38
C LEU A 131 -6.69 12.39 -10.13
N TRP A 132 -6.04 12.61 -8.98
CA TRP A 132 -6.53 12.16 -7.68
C TRP A 132 -7.76 12.96 -7.24
N GLN A 133 -8.92 12.59 -7.78
CA GLN A 133 -10.17 13.30 -7.56
C GLN A 133 -10.57 13.35 -6.08
N GLY A 134 -10.37 12.27 -5.32
CA GLY A 134 -10.72 12.22 -3.90
C GLY A 134 -9.97 13.24 -3.05
N LEU A 135 -8.76 13.63 -3.45
CA LEU A 135 -8.00 14.70 -2.81
C LEU A 135 -8.26 16.07 -3.44
N PHE A 136 -8.02 16.21 -4.75
CA PHE A 136 -8.06 17.51 -5.44
C PHE A 136 -9.48 18.06 -5.62
N PHE A 137 -10.48 17.20 -5.75
CA PHE A 137 -11.88 17.60 -5.85
C PHE A 137 -12.66 17.41 -4.54
N ARG A 138 -11.97 17.14 -3.42
CA ARG A 138 -12.60 16.92 -2.10
C ARG A 138 -13.62 17.99 -1.72
N TRP A 139 -13.35 19.26 -2.07
CA TRP A 139 -14.19 20.41 -1.74
C TRP A 139 -15.21 20.78 -2.81
N ILE A 140 -15.11 20.17 -3.99
CA ILE A 140 -15.93 20.48 -5.17
C ILE A 140 -16.99 19.40 -5.38
N ARG A 141 -16.65 18.14 -5.06
CA ARG A 141 -17.48 16.96 -5.32
C ARG A 141 -17.73 16.23 -4.01
N PRO A 142 -18.99 15.93 -3.65
CA PRO A 142 -19.27 15.12 -2.48
C PRO A 142 -18.69 13.71 -2.65
N SER A 143 -18.06 13.18 -1.60
CA SER A 143 -17.46 11.83 -1.59
C SER A 143 -18.47 10.70 -1.35
N GLN A 144 -19.73 11.04 -1.08
CA GLN A 144 -20.78 10.10 -0.64
C GLN A 144 -20.84 8.83 -1.51
N TYR A 145 -20.84 8.98 -2.83
CA TYR A 145 -20.90 7.83 -3.74
C TYR A 145 -19.65 6.94 -3.68
N LEU A 146 -18.47 7.53 -3.46
CA LEU A 146 -17.22 6.76 -3.31
C LEU A 146 -17.20 6.04 -1.97
N ASP A 147 -17.67 6.70 -0.92
CA ASP A 147 -17.78 6.12 0.42
C ASP A 147 -18.81 4.98 0.45
N GLU A 148 -19.96 5.16 -0.21
CA GLU A 148 -20.98 4.13 -0.40
C GLU A 148 -20.46 2.94 -1.20
N ALA A 149 -19.82 3.19 -2.35
CA ALA A 149 -19.24 2.13 -3.17
C ALA A 149 -18.17 1.34 -2.40
N ARG A 150 -17.36 2.02 -1.57
CA ARG A 150 -16.37 1.37 -0.72
C ARG A 150 -17.01 0.56 0.40
N ALA A 151 -18.03 1.09 1.06
CA ALA A 151 -18.77 0.37 2.10
C ALA A 151 -19.45 -0.88 1.52
N GLU A 152 -19.99 -0.79 0.31
CA GLU A 152 -20.60 -1.93 -0.37
C GLU A 152 -19.56 -2.98 -0.76
N MET A 153 -18.41 -2.56 -1.30
CA MET A 153 -17.29 -3.46 -1.57
C MET A 153 -16.83 -4.20 -0.31
N GLN A 154 -16.76 -3.51 0.84
CA GLN A 154 -16.44 -4.13 2.12
C GLN A 154 -17.47 -5.21 2.49
N ARG A 155 -18.78 -4.91 2.39
CA ARG A 155 -19.85 -5.87 2.68
C ARG A 155 -19.79 -7.11 1.79
N LEU A 156 -19.54 -6.93 0.50
CA LEU A 156 -19.46 -8.04 -0.46
C LEU A 156 -18.29 -8.97 -0.15
N VAL A 157 -17.13 -8.42 0.22
CA VAL A 157 -15.97 -9.22 0.62
C VAL A 157 -16.27 -10.01 1.91
N GLU A 158 -16.84 -9.36 2.93
CA GLU A 158 -17.21 -10.01 4.18
C GLU A 158 -18.24 -11.13 3.98
N ALA A 159 -19.24 -10.91 3.12
CA ALA A 159 -20.24 -11.91 2.79
C ALA A 159 -19.64 -13.15 2.10
N ASN A 160 -18.61 -12.96 1.26
CA ASN A 160 -17.90 -14.06 0.59
C ASN A 160 -16.97 -14.83 1.54
N GLU A 161 -16.42 -14.18 2.58
CA GLU A 161 -15.57 -14.85 3.57
C GLU A 161 -16.36 -15.68 4.60
N ALA A 162 -17.59 -15.28 4.93
CA ALA A 162 -18.42 -15.95 5.93
C ALA A 162 -18.66 -17.47 5.67
N PRO A 163 -19.05 -17.92 4.47
CA PRO A 163 -19.30 -19.36 4.22
C PRO A 163 -18.02 -20.22 4.22
N ALA A 164 -16.85 -19.64 3.99
CA ALA A 164 -15.58 -20.38 3.96
C ALA A 164 -15.13 -20.86 5.35
N LYS A 165 -15.48 -20.12 6.42
CA LYS A 165 -15.08 -20.44 7.80
C LYS A 165 -15.94 -21.55 8.42
N GLU A 166 -17.20 -21.72 8.01
CA GLU A 166 -18.09 -22.77 8.52
C GLU A 166 -17.81 -24.16 7.92
N SER A 167 -17.41 -24.24 6.64
CA SER A 167 -17.12 -25.52 5.97
C SER A 167 -15.80 -26.18 6.41
N ALA A 168 -14.83 -25.40 6.90
CA ALA A 168 -13.54 -25.92 7.37
C ALA A 168 -13.62 -26.62 8.75
N GLY A 169 -14.52 -26.19 9.63
CA GLY A 169 -14.72 -26.79 10.96
C GLY A 169 -15.41 -28.15 10.96
N SER A 170 -16.14 -28.50 9.88
CA SER A 170 -16.94 -29.74 9.82
C SER A 170 -16.15 -30.97 9.37
N ARG A 171 -15.01 -30.80 8.66
CA ARG A 171 -14.22 -31.94 8.13
C ARG A 171 -13.32 -32.63 9.17
N LEU A 172 -12.94 -31.94 10.25
CA LEU A 172 -12.06 -32.51 11.29
C LEU A 172 -12.77 -33.44 12.29
N SER A 173 -14.11 -33.42 12.37
CA SER A 173 -14.88 -34.25 13.32
C SER A 173 -15.33 -35.61 12.76
N ARG A 174 -15.17 -35.86 11.45
CA ARG A 174 -15.65 -37.11 10.81
C ARG A 174 -14.56 -38.19 10.65
N SER A 175 -13.28 -37.89 10.94
CA SER A 175 -12.18 -38.85 10.72
C SER A 175 -11.81 -39.73 11.93
N GLN A 176 -12.48 -39.63 13.09
CA GLN A 176 -12.16 -40.45 14.28
C GLN A 176 -13.23 -41.48 14.69
N ARG A 177 -14.22 -41.79 13.83
CA ARG A 177 -15.18 -42.87 14.10
C ARG A 177 -15.19 -43.88 12.96
N GLY A 178 -14.20 -44.76 12.95
CA GLY A 178 -14.16 -45.88 12.01
C GLY A 178 -12.92 -46.76 12.15
N ALA A 179 -13.10 -47.86 12.88
CA ALA A 179 -12.35 -49.12 12.77
C ALA A 179 -10.93 -49.21 13.39
N CYS A 180 -10.90 -49.49 14.70
CA CYS A 180 -10.01 -50.52 15.23
C CYS A 180 -10.63 -51.89 14.92
N GLN A 181 -9.91 -52.80 14.24
CA GLN A 181 -9.90 -54.26 14.47
C GLN A 181 -8.96 -54.96 13.49
N GLY A 182 -8.10 -55.84 14.01
CA GLY A 182 -7.57 -57.00 13.27
C GLY A 182 -6.09 -56.96 12.91
N GLU A 183 -5.25 -57.46 13.82
CA GLU A 183 -3.87 -57.89 13.57
C GLU A 183 -3.82 -59.06 12.58
N HIS A 184 -2.79 -59.14 11.72
CA HIS A 184 -1.99 -60.36 11.54
C HIS A 184 -0.67 -60.04 10.83
N ARG A 185 0.39 -60.60 11.40
CA ARG A 185 1.81 -60.38 11.10
C ARG A 185 2.32 -61.61 10.34
N GLU A 186 2.97 -61.45 9.19
CA GLU A 186 3.83 -62.48 8.59
C GLU A 186 4.96 -61.82 7.77
N GLN A 187 6.06 -62.55 7.64
CA GLN A 187 7.45 -62.10 7.58
C GLN A 187 8.02 -61.93 6.16
N ALA A 188 9.05 -61.07 6.08
CA ALA A 188 10.28 -61.09 5.26
C ALA A 188 10.60 -62.44 4.53
N GLU A 189 11.21 -62.55 3.33
CA GLU A 189 12.41 -61.88 2.75
C GLU A 189 12.61 -62.41 1.26
N PRO A 190 13.71 -62.16 0.50
CA PRO A 190 13.70 -61.35 -0.73
C PRO A 190 14.15 -62.09 -2.02
N VAL A 191 14.02 -61.46 -3.18
CA VAL A 191 14.85 -61.78 -4.36
C VAL A 191 15.34 -60.50 -5.02
N ALA A 192 16.65 -60.29 -4.95
CA ALA A 192 17.37 -59.33 -5.77
C ALA A 192 17.74 -59.97 -7.11
N LEU A 193 17.65 -59.22 -8.21
CA LEU A 193 18.67 -59.14 -9.25
C LEU A 193 18.41 -57.90 -10.13
N ARG A 194 19.52 -57.31 -10.55
CA ARG A 194 19.74 -55.89 -10.90
C ARG A 194 19.74 -55.70 -12.44
N PRO A 195 20.06 -54.51 -13.01
CA PRO A 195 19.23 -53.83 -14.00
C PRO A 195 19.86 -53.74 -15.40
N ARG A 196 19.09 -53.28 -16.41
CA ARG A 196 19.64 -52.60 -17.61
C ARG A 196 18.68 -51.53 -18.17
N HIS A 197 19.17 -50.29 -18.20
CA HIS A 197 18.95 -49.27 -19.25
C HIS A 197 20.36 -49.05 -19.88
N PRO A 198 20.59 -48.33 -21.01
CA PRO A 198 19.69 -47.55 -21.88
C PRO A 198 19.85 -48.00 -23.37
N ASP A 199 19.24 -47.48 -24.43
CA ASP A 199 19.12 -46.12 -24.95
C ASP A 199 18.24 -46.15 -26.21
N GLY A 200 17.59 -45.02 -26.52
CA GLY A 200 17.45 -44.56 -27.90
C GLY A 200 16.06 -44.67 -28.53
N GLU A 201 15.25 -43.62 -28.37
CA GLU A 201 14.25 -43.29 -29.40
C GLU A 201 14.38 -41.83 -29.84
N ARG A 202 14.54 -41.71 -31.17
CA ARG A 202 14.72 -40.50 -31.94
C ARG A 202 13.33 -39.95 -32.32
N LYS A 203 13.18 -38.66 -32.06
CA LYS A 203 12.27 -37.66 -32.65
C LYS A 203 11.40 -38.11 -33.84
N MET A 204 10.09 -37.86 -33.73
CA MET A 204 9.22 -37.56 -34.85
C MET A 204 8.50 -36.22 -34.65
N SER A 205 8.42 -35.51 -35.76
CA SER A 205 7.94 -34.15 -36.03
C SER A 205 6.42 -34.01 -36.04
N SER A 206 5.91 -32.79 -35.77
CA SER A 206 4.84 -32.09 -36.53
C SER A 206 4.55 -30.76 -35.83
N SER A 207 4.90 -29.59 -36.37
CA SER A 207 4.24 -28.80 -37.43
C SER A 207 3.02 -27.98 -36.97
N MET A 208 3.24 -26.65 -37.01
CA MET A 208 2.35 -25.54 -37.39
C MET A 208 1.15 -25.13 -36.53
N GLY A 209 1.06 -23.81 -36.30
CA GLY A 209 -0.16 -23.15 -35.83
C GLY A 209 0.01 -21.71 -35.36
N THR A 210 0.67 -20.85 -36.15
CA THR A 210 0.68 -19.39 -35.92
C THR A 210 -0.66 -18.80 -36.39
N SER A 211 -1.31 -17.98 -35.58
CA SER A 211 -2.32 -17.05 -36.08
C SER A 211 -2.32 -15.77 -35.25
N VAL A 212 -1.85 -14.69 -35.90
CA VAL A 212 -1.86 -13.31 -35.42
C VAL A 212 -3.09 -12.66 -36.03
N LEU A 213 -4.02 -12.16 -35.21
CA LEU A 213 -5.14 -11.35 -35.67
C LEU A 213 -4.80 -9.87 -35.48
N ALA A 214 -4.55 -9.19 -36.60
CA ALA A 214 -4.52 -7.75 -36.71
C ALA A 214 -5.97 -7.22 -36.69
N ILE A 215 -6.23 -6.18 -35.89
CA ILE A 215 -7.47 -5.41 -35.95
C ILE A 215 -7.12 -4.01 -36.45
N THR A 216 -7.55 -3.75 -37.67
CA THR A 216 -7.56 -2.45 -38.34
C THR A 216 -8.71 -1.59 -37.84
N SER A 217 -8.42 -0.33 -37.52
CA SER A 217 -9.40 0.74 -37.32
C SER A 217 -10.19 1.05 -38.60
N PRO A 218 -11.38 1.66 -38.48
CA PRO A 218 -11.87 2.60 -39.47
C PRO A 218 -12.14 4.00 -38.87
N SER A 219 -11.67 5.00 -39.60
CA SER A 219 -12.05 6.40 -39.48
C SER A 219 -13.48 6.65 -39.92
N LEU A 220 -14.15 7.58 -39.24
CA LEU A 220 -15.07 8.56 -39.82
C LEU A 220 -15.18 9.75 -38.85
#